data_AF-A0AA40L703-F1
#
_entry.id   AF-A0AA40L703-F1
#
_cell.length_a   1.000
_cell.length_b   1.000
_cell.length_c   1.000
_cell.angle_alpha   90.00
_cell.angle_beta   90.00
_cell.angle_gamma   90.00
#
_symmetry.space_group_name_H-M   'P 1'
#
loop_
_entity.id
_entity.type
_entity.pdbx_description
1 polymer ?
#
loop_
_entity_poly.entity_id
_entity_poly.type
_entity_poly.pdbx_seq_one_letter_code
_entity_poly.pdbx_strand_id
1 'polypeptide(L)'
;GVTLRPDVYGDRGLQIYYNVSDNKTWEGLVTTLRTFLTAYTPAAQRLNINCTSDTYFIQDTFDGPNKTKLSCKFTSDMLQNCSGITDPTFGFPEGKPCFIIKMNRV
;
A
#
# COMPACT_ATOMS: atom_id res chain seq x y z
N GLY A 1 -3.58 -15.24 -5.59
CA GLY A 1 -2.69 -14.46 -6.48
C GLY A 1 -2.10 -13.29 -5.71
N VAL A 2 -0.95 -12.78 -6.15
CA VAL A 2 -0.22 -11.69 -5.49
C VAL A 2 0.21 -10.66 -6.53
N THR A 3 0.26 -9.40 -6.14
CA THR A 3 0.71 -8.27 -6.96
C THR A 3 1.70 -7.41 -6.16
N LEU A 4 2.56 -6.66 -6.84
CA LEU A 4 3.55 -5.76 -6.23
C LEU A 4 3.36 -4.32 -6.73
N ARG A 5 3.79 -3.32 -5.94
CA ARG A 5 3.87 -1.91 -6.33
C ARG A 5 5.24 -1.32 -5.93
N PRO A 6 5.84 -0.42 -6.75
CA PRO A 6 5.38 0.01 -8.07
C PRO A 6 5.49 -1.11 -9.11
N ASP A 7 4.57 -1.16 -10.09
CA ASP A 7 4.45 -2.25 -11.06
C ASP A 7 4.83 -1.83 -12.47
N VAL A 8 6.14 -1.70 -12.71
CA VAL A 8 6.70 -1.48 -14.04
C VAL A 8 7.01 -2.82 -14.71
N TYR A 9 6.52 -3.01 -15.93
CA TYR A 9 6.68 -4.24 -16.69
C TYR A 9 7.63 -4.03 -17.88
N GLY A 10 8.57 -4.95 -18.04
CA GLY A 10 9.35 -5.13 -19.27
C GLY A 10 8.89 -6.36 -20.04
N ASP A 11 9.72 -6.85 -20.97
CA ASP A 11 9.35 -7.89 -21.94
C ASP A 11 8.97 -9.25 -21.32
N ARG A 12 9.46 -9.56 -20.12
CA ARG A 12 9.27 -10.87 -19.47
C ARG A 12 8.68 -10.78 -18.06
N GLY A 13 8.00 -9.68 -17.74
CA GLY A 13 7.35 -9.49 -16.45
C GLY A 13 7.79 -8.21 -15.74
N LEU A 14 7.61 -8.19 -14.41
CA LEU A 14 7.92 -7.02 -13.60
C LEU A 14 9.43 -6.79 -13.54
N GLN A 15 9.86 -5.62 -14.01
CA GLN A 15 11.27 -5.23 -14.10
C GLN A 15 11.41 -3.75 -13.75
N ILE A 16 12.23 -3.47 -12.73
CA ILE A 16 12.41 -2.12 -12.20
C ILE A 16 13.91 -1.84 -12.16
N TYR A 17 14.33 -0.85 -12.95
CA TYR A 17 15.70 -0.35 -12.98
C TYR A 17 15.66 1.16 -12.77
N TYR A 18 16.52 1.68 -11.91
CA TYR A 18 16.65 3.10 -11.68
C TYR A 18 18.09 3.42 -11.25
N ASN A 19 18.46 4.68 -11.33
CA ASN A 19 19.77 5.16 -10.89
C ASN A 19 19.58 6.01 -9.62
N VAL A 20 20.21 5.60 -8.52
CA VAL A 20 20.14 6.31 -7.23
C VAL A 20 20.56 7.78 -7.33
N SER A 21 21.50 8.11 -8.23
CA SER A 21 22.02 9.46 -8.42
C SER A 21 21.18 10.33 -9.35
N ASP A 22 20.25 9.76 -10.13
CA ASP A 22 19.39 10.49 -11.05
C ASP A 22 17.92 10.39 -10.63
N ASN A 23 17.42 11.45 -10.00
CA ASN A 23 16.07 11.51 -9.45
C ASN A 23 14.96 11.26 -10.48
N LYS A 24 15.19 11.64 -11.74
CA LYS A 24 14.22 11.47 -12.82
C LYS A 24 13.93 9.99 -13.11
N THR A 25 14.86 9.10 -12.76
CA THR A 25 14.70 7.66 -13.00
C THR A 25 13.80 6.95 -11.99
N TRP A 26 13.60 7.52 -10.80
CA TRP A 26 12.78 6.92 -9.74
C TRP A 26 11.59 7.79 -9.29
N GLU A 27 11.49 9.04 -9.73
CA GLU A 27 10.36 9.94 -9.41
C GLU A 27 9.00 9.33 -9.79
N GLY A 28 8.92 8.66 -10.95
CA GLY A 28 7.71 7.96 -11.39
C GLY A 28 7.35 6.76 -10.49
N LEU A 29 8.35 6.06 -9.96
CA LEU A 29 8.17 4.93 -9.04
C LEU A 29 7.61 5.41 -7.70
N VAL A 30 8.19 6.49 -7.17
CA VAL A 30 7.73 7.17 -5.95
C VAL A 30 6.30 7.68 -6.12
N THR A 31 6.00 8.31 -7.25
CA THR A 31 4.66 8.83 -7.56
C THR A 31 3.63 7.71 -7.62
N THR A 32 3.99 6.56 -8.20
CA THR A 32 3.13 5.38 -8.24
C THR A 32 2.81 4.86 -6.84
N LEU A 33 3.82 4.72 -5.96
CA LEU A 33 3.62 4.30 -4.57
C LEU A 33 2.75 5.30 -3.78
N ARG A 34 3.05 6.59 -3.91
CA ARG A 34 2.29 7.66 -3.24
C ARG A 34 0.83 7.64 -3.67
N THR A 35 0.58 7.53 -4.97
CA THR A 35 -0.78 7.47 -5.54
C THR A 35 -1.52 6.24 -5.05
N PHE A 36 -0.85 5.07 -5.04
CA PHE A 36 -1.41 3.83 -4.51
C PHE A 36 -1.81 3.95 -3.02
N LEU A 37 -0.99 4.63 -2.21
CA LEU A 37 -1.23 4.80 -0.78
C LEU A 37 -2.32 5.83 -0.42
N THR A 38 -2.82 6.62 -1.37
CA THR A 38 -3.92 7.59 -1.10
C THR A 38 -5.18 6.93 -0.53
N ALA A 39 -5.49 5.71 -0.98
CA ALA A 39 -6.62 4.91 -0.50
C ALA A 39 -6.45 4.36 0.94
N TYR A 40 -5.23 4.46 1.49
CA TYR A 40 -4.86 3.96 2.82
C TYR A 40 -4.61 5.10 3.82
N THR A 41 -5.00 6.33 3.47
CA THR A 41 -4.97 7.45 4.43
C THR A 41 -6.03 7.27 5.54
N PRO A 42 -5.84 7.82 6.75
CA PRO A 42 -6.84 7.76 7.81
C PRO A 42 -8.23 8.29 7.37
N ALA A 43 -8.25 9.33 6.53
CA ALA A 43 -9.48 9.88 5.98
C ALA A 43 -10.18 8.91 5.01
N ALA A 44 -9.43 8.25 4.12
CA ALA A 44 -9.99 7.24 3.21
C ALA A 44 -10.50 6.00 3.98
N GLN A 45 -9.84 5.65 5.07
CA GLN A 45 -10.16 4.50 5.92
C GLN A 45 -11.21 4.81 7.01
N ARG A 46 -11.86 5.99 7.00
CA ARG A 46 -12.74 6.45 8.09
C ARG A 46 -13.93 5.53 8.40
N LEU A 47 -14.43 4.79 7.40
CA LEU A 47 -15.58 3.88 7.55
C LEU A 47 -15.18 2.49 8.08
N ASN A 48 -13.89 2.17 8.03
CA ASN A 48 -13.37 0.90 8.54
C ASN A 48 -13.16 1.00 10.06
N ILE A 49 -13.14 -0.15 10.74
CA ILE A 49 -12.97 -0.22 12.19
C ILE A 49 -11.57 -0.71 12.58
N ASN A 50 -11.16 -0.42 13.81
CA ASN A 50 -9.96 -1.03 14.37
C ASN A 50 -10.29 -2.46 14.77
N CYS A 51 -9.69 -3.43 14.10
CA CYS A 51 -9.78 -4.83 14.49
C CYS A 51 -8.62 -5.14 15.44
N THR A 52 -8.92 -5.72 16.60
CA THR A 52 -7.93 -6.04 17.65
C THR A 52 -7.75 -7.55 17.86
N SER A 53 -8.54 -8.37 17.17
CA SER A 53 -8.41 -9.82 17.23
C SER A 53 -7.45 -10.32 16.16
N ASP A 54 -6.50 -11.17 16.54
CA ASP A 54 -5.58 -11.86 15.63
C ASP A 54 -6.20 -13.13 15.01
N THR A 55 -7.53 -13.19 14.95
CA THR A 55 -8.31 -14.31 14.43
C THR A 55 -9.15 -13.91 13.22
N TYR A 56 -9.77 -14.88 12.56
CA TYR A 56 -10.74 -14.58 11.50
C TYR A 56 -11.86 -13.67 12.01
N PHE A 57 -12.11 -12.58 11.27
CA PHE A 57 -13.19 -11.65 11.56
C PHE A 57 -14.50 -12.11 10.92
N ILE A 58 -15.10 -13.15 11.50
CA ILE A 58 -16.38 -13.72 11.06
C ILE A 58 -17.51 -12.83 11.58
N GLN A 59 -18.42 -12.43 10.69
CA GLN A 59 -19.57 -11.57 11.00
C GLN A 59 -20.85 -12.22 10.49
N ASP A 60 -21.79 -12.44 11.40
CA ASP A 60 -23.11 -13.03 11.10
C ASP A 60 -24.18 -11.94 10.89
N THR A 61 -23.88 -10.70 11.27
CA THR A 61 -24.75 -9.53 11.17
C THR A 61 -24.17 -8.48 10.21
N PHE A 62 -25.03 -7.52 9.81
CA PHE A 62 -24.70 -6.44 8.88
C PHE A 62 -24.80 -5.08 9.58
N ASP A 63 -23.86 -4.84 10.48
CA ASP A 63 -23.86 -3.66 11.37
C ASP A 63 -23.14 -2.43 10.77
N GLY A 64 -22.58 -2.58 9.57
CA GLY A 64 -21.93 -1.51 8.84
C GLY A 64 -22.91 -0.55 8.14
N PRO A 65 -22.39 0.59 7.63
CA PRO A 65 -23.18 1.55 6.85
C PRO A 65 -23.90 0.88 5.69
N ASN A 66 -25.14 1.30 5.41
CA ASN A 66 -25.98 0.70 4.36
C ASN A 66 -26.19 -0.82 4.51
N LYS A 67 -26.26 -1.34 5.74
CA LYS A 67 -26.45 -2.78 6.03
C LYS A 67 -25.36 -3.64 5.38
N THR A 68 -24.12 -3.21 5.53
CA THR A 68 -22.93 -3.96 5.09
C THR A 68 -22.22 -4.62 6.27
N LYS A 69 -21.26 -5.51 6.00
CA LYS A 69 -20.32 -5.99 7.01
C LYS A 69 -19.23 -4.94 7.25
N LEU A 70 -18.68 -4.91 8.45
CA LEU A 70 -17.57 -4.05 8.82
C LEU A 70 -16.27 -4.57 8.21
N SER A 71 -15.32 -3.66 7.95
CA SER A 71 -13.98 -3.99 7.45
C SER A 71 -12.91 -3.43 8.37
N CYS A 72 -11.79 -4.14 8.48
CA CYS A 72 -10.65 -3.72 9.30
C CYS A 72 -9.86 -2.60 8.62
N LYS A 73 -9.42 -1.62 9.40
CA LYS A 73 -8.54 -0.56 8.95
C LYS A 73 -7.17 -1.10 8.60
N PHE A 74 -6.65 -0.62 7.47
CA PHE A 74 -5.23 -0.66 7.15
C PHE A 74 -4.82 0.74 6.72
N THR A 75 -3.98 1.40 7.51
CA THR A 75 -3.53 2.76 7.24
C THR A 75 -2.06 2.78 6.82
N SER A 76 -1.67 3.77 6.02
CA SER A 76 -0.32 3.83 5.44
C SER A 76 0.79 3.84 6.48
N ASP A 77 0.57 4.40 7.67
CA ASP A 77 1.52 4.40 8.79
C ASP A 77 1.85 2.98 9.31
N MET A 78 0.99 1.99 9.08
CA MET A 78 1.29 0.59 9.39
C MET A 78 2.46 0.03 8.57
N LEU A 79 2.79 0.65 7.43
CA LEU A 79 3.99 0.34 6.63
C LEU A 79 5.27 0.99 7.20
N GLN A 80 5.18 1.73 8.31
CA GLN A 80 6.29 2.34 9.02
C GLN A 80 7.17 3.19 8.09
N ASN A 81 8.47 2.88 7.98
CA ASN A 81 9.43 3.61 7.16
C ASN A 81 9.04 3.64 5.67
N CYS A 82 8.25 2.68 5.20
CA CYS A 82 7.76 2.60 3.83
C CYS A 82 6.39 3.26 3.61
N SER A 83 5.90 4.01 4.59
CA SER A 83 4.58 4.67 4.54
C SER A 83 4.51 5.90 3.63
N GLY A 84 5.66 6.47 3.26
CA GLY A 84 5.70 7.78 2.60
C GLY A 84 5.59 8.98 3.55
N ILE A 85 5.48 8.76 4.87
CA ILE A 85 5.28 9.81 5.87
C ILE A 85 6.62 10.38 6.33
N THR A 86 7.51 9.55 6.86
CA THR A 86 8.86 9.95 7.31
C THR A 86 9.81 10.08 6.14
N ASP A 87 9.66 9.21 5.14
CA ASP A 87 10.43 9.24 3.91
C ASP A 87 9.46 9.25 2.71
N PRO A 88 9.27 10.41 2.04
CA PRO A 88 8.37 10.54 0.90
C PRO A 88 8.93 9.94 -0.39
N THR A 89 10.17 9.43 -0.35
CA THR A 89 10.89 8.82 -1.47
C THR A 89 11.02 7.31 -1.36
N PHE A 90 10.47 6.68 -0.31
CA PHE A 90 10.37 5.23 -0.16
C PHE A 90 11.70 4.47 -0.31
N GLY A 91 12.81 5.04 0.15
CA GLY A 91 14.14 4.41 0.16
C GLY A 91 14.84 4.36 -1.19
N PHE A 92 14.26 4.97 -2.25
CA PHE A 92 14.85 4.96 -3.59
C PHE A 92 16.23 5.63 -3.63
N PRO A 93 16.42 6.86 -3.11
CA PRO A 93 17.72 7.55 -3.12
C PRO A 93 18.83 6.80 -2.37
N GLU A 94 18.49 6.06 -1.32
CA GLU A 94 19.43 5.30 -0.48
C GLU A 94 19.82 3.95 -1.09
N GLY A 95 19.24 3.58 -2.25
CA GLY A 95 19.44 2.26 -2.85
C GLY A 95 18.76 1.13 -2.05
N LYS A 96 17.79 1.46 -1.19
CA LYS A 96 17.03 0.52 -0.34
C LYS A 96 15.52 0.72 -0.53
N PRO A 97 15.00 0.50 -1.75
CA PRO A 97 13.63 0.86 -2.08
C PRO A 97 12.60 -0.03 -1.38
N CYS A 98 11.47 0.56 -1.03
CA CYS A 98 10.31 -0.16 -0.53
C CYS A 98 9.42 -0.67 -1.66
N PHE A 99 8.92 -1.91 -1.51
CA PHE A 99 7.93 -2.51 -2.39
C PHE A 99 6.71 -2.94 -1.59
N ILE A 100 5.51 -2.65 -2.11
CA ILE A 100 4.26 -3.06 -1.46
C ILE A 100 3.76 -4.34 -2.11
N ILE A 101 3.68 -5.41 -1.34
CA ILE A 101 3.12 -6.69 -1.76
C ILE A 101 1.65 -6.73 -1.34
N LYS A 102 0.76 -6.99 -2.30
CA LYS A 102 -0.69 -7.05 -2.08
C LYS A 102 -1.23 -8.41 -2.50
N MET A 103 -1.92 -9.09 -1.59
CA MET A 103 -2.67 -10.30 -1.91
C MET A 103 -3.98 -9.98 -2.65
N ASN A 104 -4.42 -10.91 -3.49
CA ASN A 104 -5.75 -10.83 -4.11
C ASN A 104 -6.77 -11.43 -3.14
N ARG A 105 -7.78 -10.64 -2.77
CA ARG A 105 -8.95 -11.12 -2.04
C ARG A 105 -9.70 -12.16 -2.88
N VAL A 106 -10.31 -13.12 -2.21
CA VAL A 106 -11.23 -14.13 -2.79
C VAL A 106 -12.63 -13.84 -2.31
#